data_AF-A0A821NX39-F1
#
_entry.id   AF-A0A821NX39-F1
#
_cell.length_a   1.000
_cell.length_b   1.000
_cell.length_c   1.000
_cell.angle_alpha   90.00
_cell.angle_beta   90.00
_cell.angle_gamma   90.00
#
_symmetry.space_group_name_H-M   'P 1'
#
loop_
_entity.id
_entity.type
_entity.pdbx_description
1 polymer ?
#
loop_
_entity_poly.entity_id
_entity_poly.type
_entity_poly.pdbx_seq_one_letter_code
_entity_poly.pdbx_strand_id
1 'polypeptide(L)'
;MEIYAAMVERMDFAIGRVIDYLKESDQFENTFILFISDNGAEGASIDSIPISSTWNPEKFFNNSYENIGNKDSFVSYGLRWAEAATAPSRMVKGYITEGGIRCPAIVHYPKLRTSLKISDEFTTVMDILPTVLEVANIPHPGTTFRQRAVVQPRGKS
;
A
#
# COMPACT_ATOMS: atom_id res chain seq x y z
N MET A 1 14.08 -11.71 6.93
CA MET A 1 12.81 -11.70 6.18
C MET A 1 11.64 -12.27 6.99
N GLU A 2 11.86 -13.25 7.87
CA GLU A 2 10.78 -13.92 8.64
C GLU A 2 9.83 -12.98 9.38
N ILE A 3 10.36 -11.98 10.09
CA ILE A 3 9.53 -11.00 10.83
C ILE A 3 8.67 -10.18 9.87
N TYR A 4 9.25 -9.70 8.77
CA TYR A 4 8.51 -8.96 7.74
C TYR A 4 7.41 -9.84 7.11
N ALA A 5 7.72 -11.12 6.83
CA ALA A 5 6.72 -12.07 6.34
C ALA A 5 5.59 -12.27 7.36
N ALA A 6 5.90 -12.41 8.65
CA ALA A 6 4.90 -12.51 9.72
C ALA A 6 4.05 -11.23 9.85
N MET A 7 4.62 -10.04 9.60
CA MET A 7 3.86 -8.78 9.55
C MET A 7 2.83 -8.81 8.42
N VAL A 8 3.24 -9.25 7.21
CA VAL A 8 2.35 -9.35 6.05
C VAL A 8 1.27 -10.42 6.28
N GLU A 9 1.63 -11.58 6.82
CA GLU A 9 0.67 -12.63 7.18
C GLU A 9 -0.35 -12.13 8.22
N ARG A 10 0.11 -11.40 9.24
CA ARG A 10 -0.77 -10.86 10.27
C ARG A 10 -1.71 -9.78 9.71
N MET A 11 -1.24 -8.97 8.75
CA MET A 11 -2.07 -8.02 8.02
C MET A 11 -3.14 -8.75 7.21
N ASP A 12 -2.76 -9.78 6.44
CA ASP A 12 -3.69 -10.58 5.65
C ASP A 12 -4.75 -11.26 6.54
N PHE A 13 -4.34 -11.85 7.67
CA PHE A 13 -5.27 -12.39 8.67
C PHE A 13 -6.28 -11.35 9.17
N ALA A 14 -5.82 -10.12 9.43
CA ALA A 14 -6.70 -9.04 9.88
C ALA A 14 -7.67 -8.57 8.77
N ILE A 15 -7.21 -8.51 7.51
CA ILE A 15 -8.05 -8.24 6.34
C ILE A 15 -9.10 -9.33 6.19
N GLY A 16 -8.70 -10.61 6.28
CA GLY A 16 -9.58 -11.77 6.22
C GLY A 16 -10.76 -11.67 7.18
N ARG A 17 -10.52 -11.25 8.44
CA ARG A 17 -11.61 -11.03 9.41
C ARG A 17 -12.64 -9.99 8.97
N VAL A 18 -12.21 -8.92 8.30
CA VAL A 18 -13.12 -7.89 7.77
C VAL A 18 -13.92 -8.47 6.59
N ILE A 19 -13.25 -9.20 5.71
CA ILE A 19 -13.86 -9.86 4.57
C ILE A 19 -14.89 -10.91 5.01
N ASP A 20 -14.57 -11.71 6.01
CA ASP A 20 -15.47 -12.73 6.56
C ASP A 20 -16.72 -12.08 7.16
N TYR A 21 -16.55 -10.99 7.91
CA TYR A 21 -17.70 -10.23 8.41
C TYR A 21 -18.57 -9.64 7.29
N LEU A 22 -17.97 -9.13 6.20
CA LEU A 22 -18.73 -8.66 5.03
C LEU A 22 -19.53 -9.80 4.37
N LYS A 23 -19.00 -11.02 4.35
CA LYS A 23 -19.71 -12.21 3.83
C LYS A 23 -20.83 -12.64 4.76
N GLU A 24 -20.56 -12.73 6.06
CA GLU A 24 -21.55 -13.08 7.09
C GLU A 24 -22.73 -12.10 7.14
N SER A 25 -22.49 -10.82 6.80
CA SER A 25 -23.50 -9.77 6.77
C SER A 25 -24.13 -9.53 5.39
N ASP A 26 -23.89 -10.42 4.42
CA ASP A 26 -24.38 -10.33 3.03
C ASP A 26 -24.01 -9.02 2.31
N GLN A 27 -22.95 -8.32 2.76
CA GLN A 27 -22.48 -7.06 2.17
C GLN A 27 -21.34 -7.26 1.17
N PHE A 28 -20.68 -8.42 1.18
CA PHE A 28 -19.48 -8.68 0.38
C PHE A 28 -19.70 -8.45 -1.12
N GLU A 29 -20.76 -9.02 -1.70
CA GLU A 29 -21.06 -8.92 -3.14
C GLU A 29 -21.42 -7.49 -3.60
N ASN A 30 -21.78 -6.61 -2.66
CA ASN A 30 -22.09 -5.20 -2.93
C ASN A 30 -20.97 -4.24 -2.51
N THR A 31 -19.83 -4.75 -2.04
CA THR A 31 -18.70 -3.93 -1.60
C THR A 31 -17.65 -3.84 -2.69
N PHE A 32 -17.30 -2.62 -3.10
CA PHE A 32 -16.11 -2.39 -3.91
C PHE A 32 -14.87 -2.48 -3.02
N ILE A 33 -14.01 -3.46 -3.28
CA ILE A 33 -12.79 -3.70 -2.49
C ILE A 33 -11.57 -3.37 -3.35
N LEU A 34 -10.72 -2.47 -2.86
CA LEU A 34 -9.43 -2.14 -3.43
C LEU A 34 -8.34 -2.41 -2.39
N PHE A 35 -7.36 -3.23 -2.75
CA PHE A 35 -6.11 -3.41 -2.01
C PHE A 35 -4.96 -2.87 -2.85
N ILE A 36 -4.07 -2.08 -2.25
CA ILE A 36 -2.91 -1.48 -2.94
C ILE A 36 -1.80 -1.17 -1.93
N SER A 37 -0.53 -1.31 -2.32
CA SER A 37 0.61 -0.74 -1.58
C SER A 37 0.78 0.74 -1.93
N ASP A 38 1.17 1.59 -0.98
CA ASP A 38 1.27 3.05 -1.20
C ASP A 38 2.51 3.47 -2.01
N ASN A 39 3.54 2.63 -2.04
CA ASN A 39 4.78 2.76 -2.81
C ASN A 39 5.47 1.39 -2.95
N GLY A 40 6.60 1.37 -3.66
CA GLY A 40 7.49 0.21 -3.74
C GLY A 40 8.08 -0.20 -2.39
N ALA A 41 8.79 -1.33 -2.33
CA ALA A 41 9.37 -1.85 -1.10
C ALA A 41 10.38 -0.87 -0.45
N GLU A 42 10.52 -0.88 0.88
CA GLU A 42 11.35 0.08 1.62
C GLU A 42 12.84 -0.31 1.64
N GLY A 43 13.69 0.32 0.83
CA GLY A 43 15.11 -0.02 0.84
C GLY A 43 15.97 0.75 1.83
N ALA A 44 15.45 1.81 2.47
CA ALA A 44 16.27 2.68 3.29
C ALA A 44 16.69 1.99 4.60
N SER A 45 17.97 2.19 4.97
CA SER A 45 18.42 1.95 6.34
C SER A 45 18.26 3.24 7.14
N ILE A 46 17.80 3.16 8.38
CA ILE A 46 17.72 4.36 9.24
C ILE A 46 19.07 5.05 9.40
N ASP A 47 20.18 4.29 9.36
CA ASP A 47 21.55 4.82 9.46
C ASP A 47 21.96 5.64 8.24
N SER A 48 21.24 5.50 7.11
CA SER A 48 21.53 6.20 5.85
C SER A 48 20.80 7.55 5.73
N ILE A 49 19.97 7.93 6.71
CA ILE A 49 19.20 9.18 6.71
C ILE A 49 20.00 10.26 7.46
N PRO A 50 20.42 11.38 6.84
CA PRO A 50 21.29 12.36 7.50
C PRO A 50 20.76 12.95 8.82
N ILE A 51 19.43 13.03 8.97
CA ILE A 51 18.74 13.47 10.18
C ILE A 51 18.93 12.49 11.36
N SER A 52 19.25 11.22 11.10
CA SER A 52 19.49 10.20 12.12
C SER A 52 20.96 10.12 12.58
N SER A 53 21.84 11.03 12.15
CA SER A 53 23.28 11.01 12.48
C SER A 53 23.60 11.03 14.00
N THR A 54 22.65 11.41 14.85
CA THR A 54 22.76 11.35 16.33
C THR A 54 21.97 10.20 16.95
N TRP A 55 21.27 9.41 16.14
CA TRP A 55 20.45 8.29 16.56
C TRP A 55 21.33 7.07 16.82
N ASN A 56 21.37 6.62 18.07
CA ASN A 56 21.99 5.35 18.45
C ASN A 56 20.88 4.38 18.92
N PRO A 57 20.34 3.54 18.03
CA PRO A 57 19.24 2.63 18.39
C PRO A 57 19.63 1.66 19.50
N GLU A 58 20.89 1.23 19.58
CA GLU A 58 21.39 0.29 20.60
C GLU A 58 21.31 0.86 22.03
N LYS A 59 21.16 2.18 22.20
CA LYS A 59 20.94 2.78 23.52
C LYS A 59 19.52 2.58 24.03
N PHE A 60 18.56 2.40 23.13
CA PHE A 60 17.13 2.44 23.44
C PHE A 60 16.38 1.15 23.06
N PHE A 61 16.98 0.31 22.22
CA PHE A 61 16.37 -0.90 21.68
C PHE A 61 17.30 -2.10 21.87
N ASN A 62 16.69 -3.27 22.05
CA ASN A 62 17.38 -4.55 22.07
C ASN A 62 17.21 -5.23 20.70
N ASN A 63 18.25 -5.15 19.88
CA ASN A 63 18.30 -5.76 18.56
C ASN A 63 19.07 -7.10 18.53
N SER A 64 19.27 -7.75 19.69
CA SER A 64 19.79 -9.12 19.73
C SER A 64 18.95 -10.05 18.86
N TYR A 65 19.58 -11.05 18.24
CA TYR A 65 18.95 -11.92 17.25
C TYR A 65 17.64 -12.54 17.75
N GLU A 66 17.63 -12.98 19.00
CA GLU A 66 16.48 -13.61 19.66
C GLU A 66 15.34 -12.61 19.97
N ASN A 67 15.61 -11.30 19.96
CA ASN A 67 14.64 -10.26 20.31
C ASN A 67 14.08 -9.50 19.11
N ILE A 68 14.66 -9.63 17.92
CA ILE A 68 14.20 -8.89 16.74
C ILE A 68 12.72 -9.24 16.46
N GLY A 69 11.89 -8.22 16.30
CA GLY A 69 10.44 -8.34 16.09
C GLY A 69 9.61 -8.13 17.35
N ASN A 70 10.22 -8.12 18.54
CA ASN A 70 9.55 -7.72 19.77
C ASN A 70 9.40 -6.21 19.88
N LYS A 71 8.52 -5.78 20.80
CA LYS A 71 8.12 -4.38 21.01
C LYS A 71 9.26 -3.40 21.32
N ASP A 72 10.40 -3.91 21.77
CA ASP A 72 11.60 -3.15 22.16
C ASP A 72 12.78 -3.38 21.19
N SER A 73 12.51 -3.93 20.01
CA SER A 73 13.45 -3.97 18.88
C SER A 73 13.12 -2.89 17.85
N PHE A 74 14.12 -2.44 17.09
CA PHE A 74 13.94 -1.48 16.00
C PHE A 74 14.91 -1.79 14.87
N VAL A 75 14.41 -2.40 13.79
CA VAL A 75 15.21 -2.84 12.64
C VAL A 75 14.56 -2.49 11.31
N SER A 76 15.37 -2.48 10.26
CA SER A 76 14.91 -2.46 8.87
C SER A 76 15.55 -3.63 8.10
N TYR A 77 14.86 -4.14 7.08
CA TYR A 77 15.41 -5.24 6.25
C TYR A 77 16.37 -4.76 5.14
N GLY A 78 16.43 -3.46 4.86
CA GLY A 78 17.38 -2.85 3.93
C GLY A 78 17.20 -3.17 2.45
N LEU A 79 18.05 -2.52 1.64
CA LEU A 79 17.94 -2.43 0.18
C LEU A 79 17.82 -3.78 -0.53
N ARG A 80 18.66 -4.76 -0.19
CA ARG A 80 18.70 -6.03 -0.93
C ARG A 80 17.41 -6.84 -0.80
N TRP A 81 16.79 -6.82 0.39
CA TRP A 81 15.50 -7.47 0.60
C TRP A 81 14.36 -6.72 -0.08
N ALA A 82 14.43 -5.38 -0.12
CA ALA A 82 13.48 -4.56 -0.86
C ALA A 82 13.57 -4.80 -2.38
N GLU A 83 14.78 -4.86 -2.96
CA GLU A 83 14.99 -5.15 -4.39
C GLU A 83 14.51 -6.55 -4.78
N ALA A 84 14.58 -7.52 -3.87
CA ALA A 84 13.99 -8.84 -4.11
C ALA A 84 12.46 -8.77 -4.30
N ALA A 85 11.78 -7.83 -3.63
CA ALA A 85 10.34 -7.63 -3.76
C ALA A 85 9.94 -6.74 -4.95
N THR A 86 10.83 -5.86 -5.43
CA THR A 86 10.56 -4.98 -6.57
C THR A 86 11.00 -5.56 -7.90
N ALA A 87 11.87 -6.57 -7.90
CA ALA A 87 12.33 -7.24 -9.12
C ALA A 87 11.14 -7.67 -10.02
N PRO A 88 11.25 -7.48 -11.35
CA PRO A 88 12.43 -7.04 -12.11
C PRO A 88 12.59 -5.51 -12.20
N SER A 89 11.76 -4.73 -11.51
CA SER A 89 11.76 -3.28 -11.59
C SER A 89 13.00 -2.66 -10.93
N ARG A 90 13.42 -1.49 -11.43
CA ARG A 90 14.62 -0.79 -10.97
C ARG A 90 14.37 -0.03 -9.67
N MET A 91 15.26 -0.20 -8.68
CA MET A 91 15.24 0.41 -7.35
C MET A 91 13.99 0.05 -6.52
N VAL A 92 13.63 0.94 -5.58
CA VAL A 92 12.77 0.74 -4.42
C VAL A 92 12.08 2.06 -4.07
N LYS A 93 11.35 2.12 -2.95
CA LYS A 93 10.76 3.35 -2.41
C LYS A 93 11.76 4.51 -2.36
N GLY A 94 11.27 5.73 -2.62
CA GLY A 94 12.07 6.95 -2.66
C GLY A 94 12.64 7.27 -4.04
N TYR A 95 12.52 6.36 -5.01
CA TYR A 95 12.91 6.58 -6.40
C TYR A 95 11.68 6.73 -7.30
N ILE A 96 11.83 7.49 -8.39
CA ILE A 96 10.79 7.67 -9.42
C ILE A 96 10.78 6.58 -10.51
N THR A 97 11.59 5.53 -10.34
CA THR A 97 11.65 4.36 -11.22
C THR A 97 10.55 3.37 -10.86
N GLU A 98 10.26 2.41 -11.75
CA GLU A 98 9.21 1.39 -11.54
C GLU A 98 9.29 0.68 -10.19
N GLY A 99 10.48 0.42 -9.63
CA GLY A 99 10.60 -0.23 -8.33
C GLY A 99 10.14 0.64 -7.15
N GLY A 100 10.01 1.96 -7.34
CA GLY A 100 9.48 2.89 -6.35
C GLY A 100 8.00 3.26 -6.56
N ILE A 101 7.48 3.16 -7.79
CA ILE A 101 6.13 3.65 -8.13
C ILE A 101 5.14 2.56 -8.59
N ARG A 102 5.62 1.40 -9.05
CA ARG A 102 4.77 0.28 -9.44
C ARG A 102 4.45 -0.58 -8.22
N CYS A 103 3.18 -0.63 -7.85
CA CYS A 103 2.71 -1.34 -6.66
C CYS A 103 1.74 -2.47 -7.05
N PRO A 104 1.65 -3.56 -6.26
CA PRO A 104 0.57 -4.52 -6.41
C PRO A 104 -0.77 -3.83 -6.09
N ALA A 105 -1.78 -4.06 -6.93
CA ALA A 105 -3.13 -3.61 -6.72
C ALA A 105 -4.12 -4.72 -7.09
N ILE A 106 -5.16 -4.90 -6.28
CA ILE A 106 -6.24 -5.87 -6.50
C ILE A 106 -7.57 -5.13 -6.36
N VAL A 107 -8.45 -5.31 -7.34
CA VAL A 107 -9.84 -4.85 -7.28
C VAL A 107 -10.75 -6.07 -7.27
N HIS A 108 -11.65 -6.11 -6.29
CA HIS A 108 -12.76 -7.06 -6.26
C HIS A 108 -14.07 -6.28 -6.20
N TYR A 109 -14.87 -6.41 -7.25
CA TYR A 109 -16.24 -5.91 -7.27
C TYR A 109 -17.07 -6.72 -8.27
N PRO A 110 -17.92 -7.67 -7.82
CA PRO A 110 -18.63 -8.61 -8.70
C PRO A 110 -19.53 -7.97 -9.76
N LYS A 111 -19.98 -6.73 -9.54
CA LYS A 111 -20.78 -5.98 -10.51
C LYS A 111 -19.96 -5.48 -11.70
N LEU A 112 -18.65 -5.33 -11.56
CA LEU A 112 -17.77 -5.14 -12.71
C LEU A 112 -17.71 -6.48 -13.43
N ARG A 113 -18.28 -6.52 -14.64
CA ARG A 113 -18.26 -7.70 -15.52
C ARG A 113 -16.88 -7.94 -16.14
N THR A 114 -15.83 -7.79 -15.34
CA THR A 114 -14.47 -8.11 -15.74
C THR A 114 -14.28 -9.61 -15.53
N SER A 115 -13.88 -10.32 -16.58
CA SER A 115 -13.35 -11.68 -16.40
C SER A 115 -12.14 -11.59 -15.46
N LEU A 116 -12.07 -12.40 -14.41
CA LEU A 116 -10.91 -12.54 -13.51
C LEU A 116 -9.62 -12.63 -14.34
N LYS A 117 -8.90 -11.51 -14.48
CA LYS A 117 -7.71 -11.39 -15.31
C LYS A 117 -6.68 -10.53 -14.60
N ILE A 118 -5.42 -10.91 -14.77
CA ILE A 118 -4.30 -9.98 -14.59
C ILE A 118 -4.42 -8.95 -15.72
N SER A 119 -4.43 -7.67 -15.36
CA SER A 119 -4.43 -6.56 -16.32
C SER A 119 -3.07 -5.88 -16.32
N ASP A 120 -2.55 -5.59 -17.51
CA ASP A 120 -1.36 -4.77 -17.75
C ASP A 120 -1.72 -3.34 -18.19
N GLU A 121 -3.01 -2.97 -18.13
CA GLU A 121 -3.46 -1.61 -18.40
C GLU A 121 -2.80 -0.60 -17.47
N PHE A 122 -2.41 0.54 -18.04
CA PHE A 122 -1.80 1.62 -17.28
C PHE A 122 -2.84 2.29 -16.38
N THR A 123 -2.56 2.36 -15.09
CA THR A 123 -3.39 3.02 -14.08
C THR A 123 -2.53 3.70 -13.03
N THR A 124 -3.12 4.64 -12.30
CA THR A 124 -2.47 5.39 -11.22
C THR A 124 -3.40 5.52 -10.00
N VAL A 125 -2.82 5.81 -8.84
CA VAL A 125 -3.60 6.15 -7.62
C VAL A 125 -4.58 7.31 -7.84
N MET A 126 -4.36 8.18 -8.84
CA MET A 126 -5.25 9.30 -9.17
C MET A 126 -6.59 8.85 -9.77
N ASP A 127 -6.68 7.61 -10.24
CA ASP A 127 -7.88 7.02 -10.85
C ASP A 127 -8.87 6.51 -9.78
N ILE A 128 -8.41 6.33 -8.53
CA ILE A 128 -9.24 5.80 -7.43
C ILE A 128 -10.42 6.74 -7.13
N LEU A 129 -10.17 8.04 -6.97
CA LEU A 129 -11.23 9.00 -6.65
C LEU A 129 -12.34 9.05 -7.71
N PRO A 130 -12.05 9.26 -9.01
CA PRO A 130 -13.10 9.26 -10.03
C PRO A 130 -13.81 7.91 -10.11
N THR A 131 -13.10 6.78 -9.96
CA THR A 131 -13.73 5.44 -9.95
C THR A 131 -14.70 5.27 -8.79
N VAL A 132 -14.33 5.67 -7.56
CA VAL A 132 -15.21 5.56 -6.39
C VAL A 132 -16.43 6.46 -6.53
N LEU A 133 -16.25 7.67 -7.08
CA LEU A 133 -17.36 8.57 -7.37
C LEU A 133 -18.33 7.97 -8.41
N GLU A 134 -17.80 7.34 -9.47
CA GLU A 134 -18.60 6.66 -10.49
C GLU A 134 -19.36 5.47 -9.90
N VAL A 135 -18.70 4.59 -9.15
CA VAL A 135 -19.34 3.45 -8.47
C VAL A 135 -20.43 3.90 -7.50
N ALA A 136 -20.24 5.03 -6.81
CA ALA A 136 -21.23 5.62 -5.91
C ALA A 136 -22.34 6.41 -6.63
N ASN A 137 -22.22 6.61 -7.96
CA ASN A 137 -23.10 7.49 -8.76
C ASN A 137 -23.16 8.93 -8.21
N ILE A 138 -21.99 9.48 -7.84
CA ILE A 138 -21.84 10.84 -7.30
C ILE A 138 -20.99 11.69 -8.27
N PRO A 139 -21.49 12.83 -8.76
CA PRO A 139 -20.67 13.72 -9.59
C PRO A 139 -19.60 14.44 -8.77
N HIS A 140 -18.43 14.68 -9.36
CA HIS A 140 -17.42 15.57 -8.78
C HIS A 140 -17.97 17.02 -8.71
N PRO A 141 -17.72 17.79 -7.64
CA PRO A 141 -18.29 19.13 -7.44
C PRO A 141 -17.76 20.23 -8.37
N GLY A 142 -16.93 19.88 -9.35
CA GLY A 142 -16.30 20.86 -10.23
C GLY A 142 -15.09 21.54 -9.57
N THR A 143 -14.93 22.84 -9.80
CA THR A 143 -13.81 23.64 -9.28
C THR A 143 -14.12 24.36 -7.96
N THR A 144 -15.32 24.18 -7.40
CA THR A 144 -15.74 24.81 -6.14
C THR A 144 -16.50 23.83 -5.26
N PHE A 145 -16.12 23.71 -3.99
CA PHE A 145 -16.83 22.89 -3.00
C PHE A 145 -16.89 23.62 -1.67
N ARG A 146 -18.08 23.75 -1.06
CA ARG A 146 -18.29 24.50 0.19
C ARG A 146 -17.64 25.90 0.18
N GLN A 147 -17.92 26.66 -0.88
CA GLN A 147 -17.44 28.05 -1.08
C GLN A 147 -15.92 28.23 -1.17
N ARG A 148 -15.15 27.16 -1.38
CA ARG A 148 -13.70 27.23 -1.66
C ARG A 148 -13.36 26.62 -3.01
N ALA A 149 -12.31 27.15 -3.64
CA ALA A 149 -11.72 26.55 -4.83
C ALA A 149 -11.18 25.15 -4.51
N VAL A 150 -11.40 24.20 -5.41
CA VAL A 150 -10.86 22.83 -5.33
C VAL A 150 -10.31 22.42 -6.69
N VAL A 151 -9.35 21.49 -6.69
CA VAL A 151 -8.77 20.92 -7.91
C VAL A 151 -9.68 19.83 -8.48
N GLN A 152 -9.61 19.64 -9.79
CA GLN A 152 -10.25 18.51 -10.46
C GLN A 152 -9.34 17.28 -10.40
N PRO A 153 -9.92 16.06 -10.37
CA PRO A 153 -9.14 14.83 -10.52
C PRO A 153 -8.34 14.86 -11.83
N ARG A 154 -7.09 14.40 -11.75
CA ARG A 154 -6.23 14.21 -12.93
C ARG A 154 -6.33 12.80 -13.52
N GLY A 155 -6.72 11.83 -12.69
CA GLY A 155 -7.00 10.47 -13.10
C GLY A 155 -8.36 10.33 -13.78
N LYS A 156 -8.72 9.10 -14.13
CA LYS A 156 -9.94 8.75 -14.86
C LYS A 156 -10.57 7.49 -14.25
N SER A 157 -11.89 7.34 -14.42
CA SER A 157 -12.57 6.06 -14.21
C SER A 157 -12.61 5.26 -15.52
#